data_AF-A0A962NBF0-F1
#
_entry.id   AF-A0A962NBF0-F1
#
_cell.length_a   1.000
_cell.length_b   1.000
_cell.length_c   1.000
_cell.angle_alpha   90.00
_cell.angle_beta   90.00
_cell.angle_gamma   90.00
#
_symmetry.space_group_name_H-M   'P 1'
#
loop_
_entity.id
_entity.type
_entity.pdbx_description
1 polymer ?
#
loop_
_entity_poly.entity_id
_entity_poly.type
_entity_poly.pdbx_seq_one_letter_code
_entity_poly.pdbx_strand_id
1 'polypeptide(L)'
;MRTHTHFGMCHPFLRVRGPVRLAALITLLLMLFSAPALAATLVVDTTSDTGASSACTAAPADCSLRGAINASNGLPGADSI
;
A
#
# COMPACT_ATOMS: atom_id res chain seq x y z
N MET A 1 4.70 -65.37 -32.93
CA MET A 1 5.70 -64.61 -32.14
C MET A 1 5.52 -63.13 -32.48
N ARG A 2 4.95 -62.34 -31.56
CA ARG A 2 4.55 -60.94 -31.78
C ARG A 2 5.61 -60.01 -31.20
N THR A 3 5.92 -58.98 -31.97
CA THR A 3 6.99 -57.97 -31.85
C THR A 3 6.84 -57.01 -30.66
N HIS A 4 7.98 -56.54 -30.16
CA HIS A 4 8.19 -55.41 -29.25
C HIS A 4 7.48 -54.12 -29.70
N THR A 5 7.00 -53.28 -28.77
CA THR A 5 7.17 -51.81 -28.82
C THR A 5 6.89 -51.11 -27.48
N HIS A 6 7.91 -50.40 -27.00
CA HIS A 6 7.94 -49.11 -26.31
C HIS A 6 6.89 -48.76 -25.23
N PHE A 7 7.35 -48.82 -23.98
CA PHE A 7 6.87 -47.96 -22.90
C PHE A 7 7.18 -46.49 -23.23
N GLY A 8 6.15 -45.74 -23.65
CA GLY A 8 6.21 -44.29 -23.76
C GLY A 8 6.27 -43.66 -22.36
N MET A 9 7.37 -42.96 -22.08
CA MET A 9 7.48 -42.04 -20.95
C MET A 9 6.47 -40.89 -21.13
N CYS A 10 5.33 -40.97 -20.45
CA CYS A 10 4.48 -39.82 -20.19
C CYS A 10 5.24 -38.86 -19.26
N HIS A 11 5.77 -37.76 -19.80
CA HIS A 11 6.22 -36.61 -19.01
C HIS A 11 4.99 -35.85 -18.49
N PRO A 12 4.71 -35.80 -17.17
CA PRO A 12 3.56 -35.08 -16.64
C PRO A 12 4.03 -33.75 -16.04
N PHE A 13 4.83 -32.95 -16.74
CA PHE A 13 5.30 -31.68 -16.16
C PHE A 13 5.29 -30.54 -17.19
N LEU A 14 4.45 -29.55 -16.85
CA LEU A 14 4.33 -28.19 -17.38
C LEU A 14 3.49 -27.97 -18.65
N ARG A 15 2.18 -28.20 -18.56
CA ARG A 15 1.19 -27.33 -19.21
C ARG A 15 0.56 -26.41 -18.16
N VAL A 16 1.36 -25.44 -17.68
CA VAL A 16 0.83 -24.35 -16.86
C VAL A 16 -0.21 -23.62 -17.71
N ARG A 17 -1.48 -23.79 -17.37
CA ARG A 17 -2.61 -23.17 -18.08
C ARG A 17 -2.40 -21.65 -18.09
N GLY A 18 -2.46 -21.04 -19.27
CA GLY A 18 -2.22 -19.60 -19.51
C GLY A 18 -2.73 -18.60 -18.45
N PRO A 19 -3.92 -18.76 -17.83
CA PRO A 19 -4.40 -17.79 -16.84
C PRO A 19 -3.57 -17.71 -15.55
N VAL A 20 -2.90 -18.80 -15.14
CA VAL A 20 -2.14 -18.83 -13.88
C VAL A 20 -0.87 -17.97 -13.97
N ARG A 21 -0.21 -17.96 -15.13
CA ARG A 21 0.98 -17.11 -15.34
C ARG A 21 0.61 -15.63 -15.41
N LEU A 22 -0.50 -15.30 -16.05
CA LEU A 22 -0.98 -13.93 -16.16
C LEU A 22 -1.39 -13.37 -14.79
N ALA A 23 -2.14 -14.14 -13.99
CA ALA A 23 -2.51 -13.74 -12.64
C ALA A 23 -1.27 -13.50 -11.77
N ALA A 24 -0.28 -14.40 -11.79
CA ALA A 24 0.96 -14.23 -11.04
C ALA A 24 1.74 -12.97 -11.43
N LEU A 25 1.79 -12.62 -12.72
CA LEU A 25 2.43 -11.39 -13.20
C LEU A 25 1.66 -10.14 -12.74
N ILE A 26 0.33 -10.16 -12.77
CA ILE A 26 -0.51 -9.06 -12.28
C ILE A 26 -0.33 -8.87 -10.77
N THR A 27 -0.34 -9.96 -9.98
CA THR A 27 -0.13 -9.87 -8.53
C THR A 27 1.26 -9.35 -8.21
N LEU A 28 2.29 -9.83 -8.91
CA LEU A 28 3.65 -9.32 -8.76
C LEU A 28 3.71 -7.83 -9.11
N LEU A 29 3.13 -7.41 -10.24
CA LEU A 29 3.07 -6.01 -10.63
C LEU A 29 2.36 -5.15 -9.57
N LEU A 30 1.21 -5.59 -9.05
CA LEU A 30 0.49 -4.86 -8.00
C LEU A 30 1.31 -4.68 -6.72
N MET A 31 2.12 -5.67 -6.35
CA MET A 31 3.02 -5.54 -5.19
C MET A 31 4.16 -4.53 -5.43
N LEU A 32 4.63 -4.37 -6.67
CA LEU A 32 5.63 -3.33 -6.99
C LEU A 32 5.08 -1.90 -6.85
N PHE A 33 3.76 -1.72 -6.93
CA PHE A 33 3.10 -0.42 -6.85
C PHE A 33 2.40 -0.15 -5.50
N SER A 34 2.69 -0.91 -4.45
CA SER A 34 2.12 -0.61 -3.13
C SER A 34 2.74 0.66 -2.54
N ALA A 35 1.96 1.72 -2.40
CA ALA A 35 2.37 2.90 -1.63
C ALA A 35 2.26 2.62 -0.12
N PRO A 36 3.16 3.17 0.72
CA PRO A 36 3.00 3.07 2.17
C PRO A 36 1.74 3.83 2.60
N ALA A 37 0.89 3.17 3.39
CA ALA A 37 -0.21 3.84 4.07
C ALA A 37 0.36 4.69 5.21
N LEU A 38 0.31 6.01 5.08
CA LEU A 38 0.75 6.95 6.10
C LEU A 38 -0.48 7.49 6.84
N ALA A 39 -0.46 7.39 8.18
CA ALA A 39 -1.43 8.02 9.04
C ALA A 39 -0.70 9.03 9.93
N ALA A 40 -1.02 10.31 9.76
CA ALA A 40 -0.47 11.35 10.61
C ALA A 40 -1.44 11.64 11.76
N THR A 41 -0.89 11.78 12.97
CA THR A 41 -1.63 12.19 14.17
C THR A 41 -1.19 13.58 14.59
N LEU A 42 -2.15 14.50 14.73
CA LEU A 42 -1.89 15.87 15.19
C LEU A 42 -2.50 16.04 16.59
N VAL A 43 -1.67 16.37 17.57
CA VAL A 43 -2.09 16.54 18.96
C VAL A 43 -2.36 18.01 19.22
N VAL A 44 -3.62 18.35 19.48
CA VAL A 44 -4.01 19.72 19.85
C VAL A 44 -3.79 19.90 21.34
N ASP A 45 -3.00 20.90 21.71
CA ASP A 45 -2.51 21.07 23.09
C ASP A 45 -2.72 22.49 23.64
N THR A 46 -3.34 23.38 22.85
CA THR A 46 -3.73 24.71 23.29
C THR A 46 -5.18 25.03 22.94
N THR A 47 -5.85 25.78 23.82
CA THR A 47 -7.19 26.32 23.58
C THR A 47 -7.18 27.62 22.78
N SER A 48 -5.98 28.17 22.51
CA SER A 48 -5.82 29.36 21.67
C SER A 48 -6.19 29.04 20.23
N ASP A 49 -7.24 29.67 19.70
CA ASP A 49 -7.69 29.43 18.32
C ASP A 49 -6.99 30.36 17.32
N THR A 50 -5.67 30.22 17.19
CA THR A 50 -4.85 31.00 16.25
C THR A 50 -4.23 30.11 15.19
N GLY A 51 -4.07 30.61 13.97
CA GLY A 51 -3.40 29.86 12.89
C GLY A 51 -1.88 29.76 13.05
N ALA A 52 -1.29 30.44 14.04
CA ALA A 52 0.16 30.47 14.27
C ALA A 52 0.70 29.22 14.98
N SER A 53 -0.12 28.59 15.84
CA SER A 53 0.21 27.31 16.49
C SER A 53 -0.13 26.15 15.56
N SER A 54 0.66 25.96 14.50
CA SER A 54 0.48 24.90 13.48
C SER A 54 1.67 23.94 13.38
N ALA A 55 2.58 23.97 14.36
CA ALA A 55 3.76 23.12 14.36
C ALA A 55 3.40 21.67 14.75
N CYS A 56 2.46 21.50 15.68
CA CYS A 56 1.89 20.21 16.07
C CYS A 56 2.95 19.14 16.34
N THR A 57 3.93 19.50 17.17
CA THR A 57 5.02 18.61 17.59
C THR A 57 4.75 18.10 19.02
N ALA A 58 5.78 17.58 19.69
CA ALA A 58 5.69 17.24 21.11
C ALA A 58 5.90 18.46 22.03
N ALA A 59 6.17 19.65 21.48
CA ALA A 59 6.35 20.86 22.25
C ALA A 59 5.01 21.40 22.77
N PRO A 60 4.97 21.95 24.00
CA PRO A 60 3.73 22.44 24.58
C PRO A 60 3.22 23.73 23.91
N ALA A 61 1.90 23.82 23.82
CA ALA A 61 1.11 24.92 23.27
C ALA A 61 1.44 25.27 21.81
N ASP A 62 1.89 24.28 21.03
CA ASP A 62 2.35 24.48 19.65
C ASP A 62 1.32 24.07 18.58
N CYS A 63 0.15 23.57 18.99
CA CYS A 63 -0.91 23.09 18.11
C CYS A 63 -2.30 23.54 18.57
N SER A 64 -2.90 24.47 17.82
CA SER A 64 -4.31 24.84 17.97
C SER A 64 -5.21 23.97 17.10
N LEU A 65 -6.53 23.97 17.35
CA LEU A 65 -7.50 23.31 16.46
C LEU A 65 -7.38 23.81 15.01
N ARG A 66 -7.34 25.14 14.80
CA ARG A 66 -7.19 25.72 13.46
C ARG A 66 -5.82 25.44 12.84
N GLY A 67 -4.75 25.44 13.64
CA GLY A 67 -3.41 25.06 13.19
C GLY A 67 -3.32 23.60 12.77
N ALA A 68 -3.95 22.68 13.52
CA ALA A 68 -4.02 21.26 13.19
C ALA A 68 -4.75 21.02 11.86
N ILE A 69 -5.88 21.70 11.63
CA ILE A 69 -6.60 21.60 10.34
C ILE A 69 -5.72 22.06 9.18
N ASN A 70 -5.03 23.20 9.34
CA ASN A 70 -4.13 23.72 8.32
C ASN A 70 -2.96 22.75 8.06
N ALA A 71 -2.37 22.20 9.11
CA ALA A 71 -1.29 21.21 9.00
C ALA A 71 -1.79 19.93 8.30
N SER A 72 -2.98 19.44 8.64
CA SER A 72 -3.59 18.25 8.03
C SER A 72 -3.78 18.40 6.51
N ASN A 73 -4.18 19.58 6.04
CA ASN A 73 -4.34 19.84 4.60
C ASN A 73 -3.01 19.80 3.82
N GLY A 74 -1.88 19.96 4.51
CA GLY A 74 -0.54 19.83 3.94
C GLY A 74 0.02 18.41 3.99
N LEU A 75 -0.63 17.49 4.70
CA LEU A 75 -0.18 16.10 4.82
C LEU A 75 -0.71 15.28 3.64
N PRO A 76 0.16 14.54 2.94
CA PRO A 76 -0.28 13.64 1.89
C PRO A 76 -1.02 12.46 2.50
N GLY A 77 -2.35 12.55 2.54
CA GLY A 77 -3.26 11.44 2.72
C GLY A 77 -4.04 11.31 1.42
N ALA A 78 -3.94 10.17 0.75
CA ALA A 78 -4.72 9.88 -0.44
C ALA A 78 -6.20 9.72 -0.04
N ASP A 79 -6.88 10.83 0.25
CA ASP A 79 -8.33 10.88 0.19
C ASP A 79 -8.72 10.89 -1.29
N SER A 80 -8.65 9.71 -1.91
CA SER A 80 -9.27 9.48 -3.21
C SER A 80 -10.75 9.18 -2.93
N ILE A 81 -11.59 10.21 -3.01
CA ILE A 81 -13.05 10.05 -3.09
C ILE A 81 -13.49 9.49 -4.45
#